data_AF-A0A3D4AQ97-F1
#
_entry.id   AF-A0A3D4AQ97-F1
#
_cell.length_a   1.000
_cell.length_b   1.000
_cell.length_c   1.000
_cell.angle_alpha   90.00
_cell.angle_beta   90.00
_cell.angle_gamma   90.00
#
_symmetry.space_group_name_H-M   'P 1'
#
loop_
_entity.id
_entity.type
_entity.pdbx_description
1 polymer ?
#
loop_
_entity_poly.entity_id
_entity_poly.type
_entity_poly.pdbx_seq_one_letter_code
_entity_poly.pdbx_strand_id
1 'polypeptide(L)'
;IVAGLAILGKKVIKTIGEGITHLTPSRGFAAELAAASTVVIASGTGLPISTTQTLVGAVLGVGMARGIAALNMGVIRNIVVSWVITLPVGAALAIVIFYVLRTAFG
;
A
#
# COMPACT_ATOMS: atom_id res chain seq x y z
N ILE A 1 7.14 -6.77 12.63
CA ILE A 1 7.13 -5.59 11.72
C ILE A 1 8.55 -5.09 11.43
N VAL A 2 9.32 -4.68 12.44
CA VAL A 2 10.67 -4.09 12.26
C VAL A 2 11.63 -4.98 11.44
N ALA A 3 11.77 -6.27 11.79
CA ALA A 3 12.63 -7.19 11.04
C ALA A 3 12.20 -7.37 9.57
N GLY A 4 10.89 -7.50 9.32
CA GLY A 4 10.35 -7.61 7.96
C GLY A 4 10.60 -6.35 7.12
N LEU A 5 10.42 -5.17 7.72
CA LEU A 5 10.73 -3.90 7.07
C LEU A 5 12.23 -3.78 6.75
N ALA A 6 13.10 -4.14 7.68
CA ALA A 6 14.54 -4.06 7.50
C ALA A 6 15.04 -4.96 6.36
N ILE A 7 14.48 -6.17 6.24
CA ILE A 7 14.92 -7.18 5.27
C ILE A 7 14.28 -6.95 3.89
N LEU A 8 12.97 -6.69 3.84
CA LEU A 8 12.18 -6.70 2.60
C LEU A 8 11.60 -5.34 2.21
N GLY A 9 11.56 -4.38 3.13
CA GLY A 9 10.91 -3.09 2.95
C GLY A 9 11.51 -2.21 1.85
N LYS A 10 12.81 -2.38 1.56
CA LYS A 10 13.53 -1.60 0.55
C LYS A 10 12.86 -1.64 -0.83
N LYS A 11 12.27 -2.78 -1.20
CA LYS A 11 11.57 -2.94 -2.48
C LYS A 11 10.30 -2.08 -2.54
N VAL A 12 9.50 -2.08 -1.48
CA VAL A 12 8.25 -1.30 -1.39
C VAL A 12 8.55 0.19 -1.32
N ILE A 13 9.54 0.58 -0.52
CA ILE A 13 9.98 1.98 -0.40
C ILE A 13 10.41 2.53 -1.77
N LYS A 14 11.17 1.74 -2.55
CA LYS A 14 11.57 2.14 -3.91
C LYS A 14 10.37 2.30 -4.84
N THR A 15 9.42 1.36 -4.83
CA THR A 15 8.22 1.45 -5.68
C THR A 15 7.38 2.70 -5.37
N ILE A 16 7.23 3.06 -4.10
CA ILE A 16 6.46 4.26 -3.72
C ILE A 16 7.26 5.54 -3.94
N GLY A 17 8.55 5.55 -3.57
CA GLY A 17 9.40 6.73 -3.61
C GLY A 17 9.83 7.16 -5.02
N GLU A 18 9.96 6.22 -5.96
CA GLU A 18 10.43 6.49 -7.32
C GLU A 18 9.48 5.99 -8.40
N GLY A 19 8.65 4.99 -8.10
CA GLY A 19 7.85 4.30 -9.11
C GLY A 19 6.56 5.00 -9.52
N ILE A 20 5.93 5.79 -8.62
CA ILE A 20 4.63 6.43 -8.89
C ILE A 20 4.81 7.80 -9.54
N THR A 21 5.62 8.67 -8.93
CA THR A 21 5.92 10.02 -9.41
C THR A 21 7.25 10.49 -8.84
N HIS A 22 7.88 11.50 -9.46
CA HIS A 22 9.11 12.07 -8.95
C HIS A 22 8.86 12.90 -7.69
N LEU A 23 9.26 12.35 -6.54
CA LEU A 23 9.14 12.96 -5.23
C LEU A 23 10.34 13.86 -4.92
N THR A 24 10.09 15.15 -4.74
CA THR A 24 11.04 16.07 -4.08
C THR A 24 10.83 16.01 -2.57
N PRO A 25 11.80 16.43 -1.73
CA PRO A 25 11.65 16.38 -0.27
C PRO A 25 10.37 17.06 0.25
N SER A 26 10.01 18.22 -0.31
CA SER A 26 8.78 18.95 0.03
C SER A 26 7.50 18.17 -0.32
N ARG A 27 7.50 17.44 -1.44
CA ARG A 27 6.36 16.61 -1.87
C ARG A 27 6.25 15.34 -1.05
N GLY A 28 7.38 14.71 -0.73
CA GLY A 28 7.43 13.57 0.19
C GLY A 28 6.89 13.94 1.56
N PHE A 29 7.29 15.10 2.09
CA PHE A 29 6.75 15.61 3.35
C PHE A 29 5.24 15.86 3.28
N ALA A 30 4.76 16.50 2.22
CA ALA A 30 3.32 16.74 2.04
C ALA A 30 2.51 15.44 1.93
N ALA A 31 3.01 14.45 1.18
CA ALA A 31 2.38 13.14 1.06
C ALA A 31 2.35 12.39 2.40
N GLU A 32 3.45 12.40 3.15
CA GLU A 32 3.53 11.74 4.45
C GLU A 32 2.63 12.41 5.48
N LEU A 33 2.56 13.75 5.48
CA LEU A 33 1.67 14.50 6.38
C LEU A 33 0.20 14.19 6.10
N ALA A 34 -0.19 14.14 4.83
CA ALA A 34 -1.55 13.78 4.42
C ALA A 34 -1.89 12.33 4.81
N ALA A 35 -0.95 11.41 4.59
CA ALA A 35 -1.14 10.01 4.94
C ALA A 35 -1.25 9.82 6.47
N ALA A 36 -0.30 10.37 7.24
CA ALA A 36 -0.29 10.30 8.69
C ALA A 36 -1.54 10.91 9.31
N SER A 37 -1.96 12.09 8.83
CA SER A 37 -3.18 12.76 9.31
C SER A 37 -4.42 11.89 9.07
N THR A 38 -4.55 11.30 7.88
CA THR A 38 -5.66 10.39 7.55
C THR A 38 -5.65 9.14 8.45
N VAL A 39 -4.47 8.56 8.70
CA VAL A 39 -4.33 7.38 9.58
C VAL A 39 -4.67 7.70 11.03
N VAL A 40 -4.22 8.85 11.54
CA VAL A 40 -4.50 9.28 12.92
C VAL A 40 -5.99 9.53 13.11
N ILE A 41 -6.65 10.21 12.16
CA ILE A 41 -8.10 10.43 12.19
C ILE A 41 -8.84 9.10 12.18
N ALA A 42 -8.52 8.20 11.24
CA ALA A 42 -9.18 6.90 11.16
C ALA A 42 -8.98 6.08 12.44
N SER A 43 -7.77 6.07 13.00
CA SER A 43 -7.45 5.39 14.26
C SER A 43 -8.26 5.97 15.43
N GLY A 44 -8.38 7.30 15.53
CA GLY A 44 -9.19 7.98 16.54
C GLY A 44 -10.68 7.66 16.44
N THR A 45 -11.17 7.39 15.24
CA THR A 45 -12.57 6.98 14.99
C THR A 45 -12.80 5.46 15.06
N GLY A 46 -11.76 4.66 15.25
CA GLY A 46 -11.85 3.19 15.29
C GLY A 46 -12.10 2.52 13.93
N LEU A 47 -11.97 3.25 12.82
CA LEU A 47 -12.18 2.70 11.48
C LEU A 47 -10.95 1.91 11.01
N PRO A 48 -11.09 0.62 10.66
CA PRO A 48 -9.98 -0.15 10.10
C PRO A 48 -9.73 0.30 8.66
N ILE A 49 -8.60 0.95 8.43
CA ILE A 49 -8.19 1.41 7.10
C ILE A 49 -6.86 0.79 6.67
N SER A 50 -6.61 0.77 5.35
CA SER A 50 -5.32 0.34 4.79
C SER A 50 -4.34 1.52 4.74
N THR A 51 -3.33 1.50 5.61
CA THR A 51 -2.25 2.50 5.62
C THR A 51 -1.46 2.52 4.31
N THR A 52 -1.39 1.38 3.60
CA THR A 52 -0.74 1.29 2.28
C THR A 52 -1.52 2.04 1.21
N GLN A 53 -2.85 1.89 1.18
CA GLN A 53 -3.70 2.62 0.23
C GLN A 53 -3.71 4.12 0.53
N THR A 54 -3.71 4.48 1.81
CA THR A 54 -3.62 5.88 2.24
C THR A 54 -2.33 6.54 1.76
N LEU A 55 -1.17 5.88 1.94
CA LEU A 55 0.12 6.42 1.48
C LEU A 55 0.19 6.51 -0.06
N VAL A 56 -0.24 5.46 -0.77
CA VAL A 56 -0.28 5.47 -2.24
C VAL A 56 -1.20 6.60 -2.75
N GLY A 57 -2.37 6.77 -2.14
CA GLY A 57 -3.31 7.85 -2.47
C GLY A 57 -2.70 9.24 -2.22
N ALA A 58 -1.98 9.43 -1.12
CA ALA A 58 -1.30 10.70 -0.84
C ALA A 58 -0.20 11.01 -1.88
N VAL A 59 0.64 10.03 -2.22
CA VAL A 59 1.67 10.19 -3.26
C VAL A 59 1.06 10.49 -4.63
N LEU A 60 -0.05 9.82 -4.97
CA LEU A 60 -0.81 10.11 -6.19
C LEU A 60 -1.35 11.53 -6.19
N GLY A 61 -1.95 12.00 -5.09
CA GLY A 61 -2.47 13.35 -4.96
C GLY A 61 -1.41 14.42 -5.20
N VAL A 62 -0.22 14.26 -4.59
CA VAL A 62 0.89 15.20 -4.78
C VAL A 62 1.46 15.12 -6.21
N GLY A 63 1.45 13.94 -6.83
CA GLY A 63 1.82 13.79 -8.25
C GLY A 63 0.83 14.43 -9.21
N MET A 64 -0.48 14.30 -8.94
CA MET A 64 -1.55 14.91 -9.74
C MET A 64 -1.51 16.44 -9.72
N ALA A 65 -0.99 17.05 -8.64
CA ALA A 65 -0.77 18.50 -8.58
C ALA A 65 0.20 19.02 -9.68
N ARG A 66 1.00 18.14 -10.31
CA ARG A 66 1.86 18.45 -11.46
C ARG A 66 1.24 18.08 -12.81
N GLY A 67 0.04 17.51 -12.81
CA GLY A 67 -0.65 16.97 -13.98
C GLY A 67 -0.48 15.45 -14.13
N ILE A 68 -1.48 14.79 -14.72
CA ILE A 68 -1.56 13.33 -14.87
C ILE A 68 -0.35 12.76 -15.64
N ALA A 69 0.24 13.55 -16.55
CA ALA A 69 1.44 13.15 -17.29
C ALA A 69 2.68 12.92 -16.42
N ALA A 70 2.70 13.44 -15.17
CA ALA A 70 3.78 13.23 -14.22
C ALA A 70 3.66 11.91 -13.43
N LEU A 71 2.64 11.11 -13.72
CA LEU A 71 2.37 9.83 -13.05
C LEU A 71 2.74 8.65 -13.94
N ASN A 72 3.34 7.62 -13.35
CA ASN A 72 3.55 6.35 -14.02
C ASN A 72 2.29 5.48 -13.96
N MET A 73 1.44 5.61 -14.97
CA MET A 73 0.16 4.90 -15.01
C MET A 73 0.31 3.37 -15.07
N GLY A 74 1.42 2.87 -15.60
CA GLY A 74 1.73 1.43 -15.60
C GLY A 74 1.95 0.89 -14.19
N VAL A 75 2.75 1.60 -13.38
CA VAL A 75 2.98 1.23 -11.97
C VAL A 75 1.70 1.32 -11.16
N ILE A 76 0.92 2.39 -11.36
CA ILE A 76 -0.36 2.58 -10.66
C ILE A 76 -1.32 1.43 -10.98
N ARG A 77 -1.46 1.07 -12.26
CA ARG A 77 -2.28 -0.06 -12.68
C ARG A 77 -1.82 -1.35 -12.01
N ASN A 78 -0.51 -1.62 -11.98
CA ASN A 78 0.03 -2.82 -11.33
C ASN A 78 -0.27 -2.85 -9.83
N ILE A 79 -0.20 -1.71 -9.14
CA ILE A 79 -0.55 -1.59 -7.72
C ILE A 79 -2.03 -1.92 -7.50
N VAL A 80 -2.93 -1.30 -8.28
CA VAL A 80 -4.39 -1.51 -8.15
C VAL A 80 -4.75 -2.97 -8.46
N VAL A 81 -4.17 -3.54 -9.51
CA VAL A 81 -4.36 -4.96 -9.86
C VAL A 81 -3.87 -5.86 -8.72
N SER A 82 -2.72 -5.54 -8.10
CA SER A 82 -2.22 -6.29 -6.95
C SER A 82 -3.21 -6.27 -5.78
N TRP A 83 -3.84 -5.15 -5.47
CA TRP A 83 -4.83 -5.08 -4.39
C TRP A 83 -6.01 -6.01 -4.64
N VAL A 84 -6.54 -6.00 -5.88
CA VAL A 84 -7.65 -6.86 -6.26
C VAL A 84 -7.26 -8.34 -6.21
N ILE A 85 -6.06 -8.71 -6.69
CA ILE A 85 -5.59 -10.10 -6.73
C ILE A 85 -5.23 -10.64 -5.33
N THR A 86 -4.75 -9.79 -4.42
CA THR A 86 -4.37 -10.26 -3.08
C THR A 86 -5.55 -10.83 -2.28
N LEU A 87 -6.77 -10.33 -2.50
CA LEU A 87 -7.98 -10.80 -1.82
C LEU A 87 -8.36 -12.26 -2.17
N PRO A 88 -8.58 -12.63 -3.46
CA PRO A 88 -8.93 -14.00 -3.82
C PRO A 88 -7.79 -14.98 -3.53
N VAL A 89 -6.53 -14.58 -3.72
CA VAL A 89 -5.38 -15.44 -3.39
C VAL A 89 -5.32 -15.71 -1.89
N GLY A 90 -5.47 -14.68 -1.06
CA GLY A 90 -5.52 -14.83 0.39
C GLY A 90 -6.67 -15.73 0.84
N ALA A 91 -7.87 -15.53 0.27
CA ALA A 91 -9.04 -16.36 0.57
C ALA A 91 -8.82 -17.83 0.16
N ALA A 92 -8.32 -18.08 -1.04
CA ALA A 92 -8.05 -19.42 -1.53
C ALA A 92 -7.02 -20.15 -0.66
N LEU A 93 -5.92 -19.47 -0.29
CA LEU A 93 -4.90 -20.03 0.60
C LEU A 93 -5.46 -20.34 1.98
N ALA A 94 -6.25 -19.43 2.56
CA ALA A 94 -6.88 -19.66 3.86
C ALA A 94 -7.80 -20.89 3.84
N ILE A 95 -8.61 -21.06 2.78
CA ILE A 95 -9.47 -22.22 2.60
C ILE A 95 -8.65 -23.52 2.52
N VAL A 96 -7.62 -23.55 1.67
CA VAL A 96 -6.77 -24.74 1.48
C VAL A 96 -6.08 -25.12 2.80
N ILE A 97 -5.46 -24.15 3.48
CA ILE A 97 -4.77 -24.40 4.74
C ILE A 97 -5.75 -24.93 5.80
N PHE A 98 -6.94 -24.34 5.91
CA PHE A 98 -7.95 -24.78 6.86
C PHE A 98 -8.34 -26.25 6.63
N TYR A 99 -8.62 -26.65 5.39
CA TYR A 99 -8.98 -28.03 5.09
C TYR A 99 -7.83 -29.01 5.36
N VAL A 100 -6.60 -28.66 4.99
CA VAL A 100 -5.41 -29.49 5.27
C VAL A 100 -5.24 -29.72 6.77
N LEU A 101 -5.29 -28.65 7.56
CA LEU A 101 -5.18 -28.73 9.02
C LEU A 101 -6.33 -29.55 9.62
N ARG A 102 -7.55 -29.35 9.12
CA ARG A 102 -8.71 -30.11 9.56
C ARG A 102 -8.57 -31.61 9.28
N THR A 103 -8.04 -32.01 8.12
CA THR A 103 -7.84 -33.44 7.81
C THR A 103 -6.67 -34.07 8.55
N ALA A 104 -5.67 -33.27 8.95
CA ALA A 104 -4.47 -33.78 9.63
C ALA A 104 -4.64 -33.91 11.14
N PHE A 105 -5.45 -33.05 11.77
CA PHE A 105 -5.58 -32.94 13.23
C PHE A 105 -7.02 -33.07 13.75
N GLY A 106 -8.01 -33.21 12.86
CA GLY A 106 -9.42 -33.41 13.20
C GLY A 106 -9.96 -34.70 12.60
#